data_AF-A0A831LTH2-F1
#
_entry.id   AF-A0A831LTH2-F1
#
_cell.length_a   1.000
_cell.length_b   1.000
_cell.length_c   1.000
_cell.angle_alpha   90.00
_cell.angle_beta   90.00
_cell.angle_gamma   90.00
#
_symmetry.space_group_name_H-M   'P 1'
#
loop_
_entity.id
_entity.type
_entity.pdbx_description
1 polymer ?
#
loop_
_entity_poly.entity_id
_entity_poly.type
_entity_poly.pdbx_seq_one_letter_code
_entity_poly.pdbx_strand_id
1 'polypeptide(L)'
;MESKITFNELRKIKDSLPDGSIRKIAQEFELTEETVRNYFGGANYTNGAAVGIHMEPGPNGGIVLLDDTKILDRAKEILHEETV
;
A
#
# COMPACT_ATOMS: atom_id res chain seq x y z
N MET A 1 14.91 2.73 -0.86
CA MET A 1 15.15 1.51 -1.66
C MET A 1 13.97 1.38 -2.59
N GLU A 2 14.17 1.49 -3.89
CA GLU A 2 13.09 1.43 -4.87
C GLU A 2 12.57 0.00 -4.98
N SER A 3 11.30 -0.22 -4.66
CA SER A 3 10.67 -1.54 -4.83
C SER A 3 9.63 -1.52 -5.92
N LYS A 4 9.86 -2.33 -6.95
CA LYS A 4 8.88 -2.59 -8.01
C LYS A 4 7.89 -3.66 -7.54
N ILE A 5 6.62 -3.30 -7.46
CA ILE A 5 5.52 -4.21 -7.15
C ILE A 5 4.43 -4.06 -8.20
N THR A 6 3.64 -5.09 -8.47
CA THR A 6 2.50 -4.95 -9.38
C THR A 6 1.26 -4.52 -8.61
N PHE A 7 0.33 -3.85 -9.29
CA PHE A 7 -0.94 -3.44 -8.69
C PHE A 7 -1.70 -4.64 -8.07
N ASN A 8 -1.64 -5.79 -8.74
CA ASN A 8 -2.28 -7.01 -8.26
C ASN A 8 -1.67 -7.50 -6.93
N GLU A 9 -0.35 -7.41 -6.76
CA GLU A 9 0.32 -7.79 -5.51
C GLU A 9 -0.04 -6.83 -4.36
N LEU A 10 -0.10 -5.53 -4.61
CA LEU A 10 -0.60 -4.56 -3.60
C LEU A 10 -2.03 -4.89 -3.17
N ARG A 11 -2.89 -5.24 -4.13
CA ARG A 11 -4.26 -5.63 -3.86
C ARG A 11 -4.33 -6.89 -3.00
N LYS A 12 -3.52 -7.91 -3.29
CA LYS A 12 -3.45 -9.16 -2.49
C LYS A 12 -3.03 -8.89 -1.06
N ILE A 13 -2.03 -8.03 -0.85
CA ILE A 13 -1.57 -7.68 0.50
C ILE A 13 -2.70 -6.99 1.26
N LYS A 14 -3.35 -6.00 0.64
CA LYS A 14 -4.50 -5.33 1.23
C LYS A 14 -5.65 -6.29 1.56
N ASP A 15 -5.95 -7.21 0.65
CA ASP A 15 -7.00 -8.22 0.83
C ASP A 15 -6.66 -9.21 1.95
N SER A 16 -5.36 -9.47 2.16
CA SER A 16 -4.88 -10.32 3.24
C SER A 16 -4.85 -9.59 4.59
N LEU A 17 -4.81 -8.26 4.61
CA LEU A 17 -4.66 -7.49 5.85
C LEU A 17 -5.92 -7.59 6.71
N PRO A 18 -5.77 -7.88 8.01
CA PRO A 18 -6.92 -7.95 8.90
C PRO A 18 -7.55 -6.58 9.12
N ASP A 19 -8.83 -6.60 9.50
CA ASP A 19 -9.60 -5.41 9.83
C ASP A 19 -8.89 -4.57 10.90
N GLY A 20 -8.69 -3.28 10.60
CA GLY A 20 -7.99 -2.35 11.49
C GLY A 20 -6.50 -2.19 11.19
N SER A 21 -5.87 -3.03 10.36
CA SER A 21 -4.47 -2.86 9.93
C SER A 21 -4.24 -1.51 9.25
N ILE A 22 -5.14 -1.13 8.35
CA ILE A 22 -5.12 0.17 7.66
C ILE A 22 -5.08 1.32 8.67
N ARG A 23 -5.90 1.24 9.74
CA ARG A 23 -5.95 2.26 10.79
C ARG A 23 -4.67 2.27 11.61
N LYS A 24 -4.12 1.10 11.95
CA LYS A 24 -2.88 0.94 12.70
C LYS A 24 -1.70 1.60 11.98
N ILE A 25 -1.54 1.28 10.70
CA ILE A 25 -0.51 1.88 9.83
C ILE A 25 -0.72 3.39 9.69
N ALA A 26 -1.96 3.83 9.47
CA ALA A 26 -2.28 5.25 9.38
C ALA A 26 -1.86 6.02 10.64
N GLN A 27 -2.14 5.47 11.83
CA GLN A 27 -1.72 6.07 13.10
C GLN A 27 -0.21 6.06 13.30
N GLU A 28 0.50 4.99 12.90
CA GLU A 28 1.96 4.89 13.05
C GLU A 28 2.73 5.87 12.17
N PHE A 29 2.25 6.10 10.95
CA PHE A 29 2.91 7.01 10.01
C PHE A 29 2.32 8.43 10.01
N GLU A 30 1.41 8.73 10.94
CA GLU A 30 0.66 10.01 10.99
C GLU A 30 -0.04 10.33 9.66
N LEU A 31 -0.54 9.30 8.98
CA LEU A 31 -1.26 9.37 7.72
C LEU A 31 -2.76 9.17 7.95
N THR A 32 -3.55 9.43 6.91
CA THR A 32 -4.98 9.09 6.93
C THR A 32 -5.20 7.67 6.44
N GLU A 33 -6.26 7.01 6.92
CA GLU A 33 -6.67 5.69 6.41
C GLU A 33 -6.88 5.71 4.89
N GLU A 34 -7.38 6.82 4.35
CA GLU A 34 -7.53 7.02 2.91
C GLU A 34 -6.18 7.01 2.19
N THR A 35 -5.16 7.70 2.74
CA THR A 35 -3.79 7.67 2.20
C THR A 35 -3.23 6.25 2.14
N VAL A 36 -3.41 5.47 3.22
CA VAL A 36 -2.96 4.07 3.26
C VAL A 36 -3.74 3.20 2.27
N ARG A 37 -5.06 3.38 2.15
CA ARG A 37 -5.86 2.67 1.14
C ARG A 37 -5.43 3.02 -0.28
N ASN A 38 -5.16 4.29 -0.55
CA ASN A 38 -4.66 4.76 -1.84
C ASN A 38 -3.30 4.15 -2.17
N TYR A 39 -2.43 3.99 -1.17
CA TYR A 39 -1.14 3.31 -1.33
C TYR A 39 -1.27 1.87 -1.84
N PHE A 40 -2.27 1.12 -1.38
CA PHE A 40 -2.51 -0.27 -1.80
C PHE A 40 -3.42 -0.42 -3.03
N GLY A 41 -3.54 0.61 -3.89
CA GLY A 41 -4.40 0.51 -5.06
C GLY A 41 -5.81 1.06 -4.88
N GLY A 42 -5.96 2.12 -4.08
CA GLY A 42 -7.24 2.84 -3.95
C GLY A 42 -7.60 3.59 -5.24
N ALA A 43 -8.90 3.80 -5.49
CA ALA A 43 -9.38 4.36 -6.76
C ALA A 43 -9.15 5.89 -6.91
N ASN A 44 -8.65 6.58 -5.88
CA ASN A 44 -8.54 8.04 -5.86
C ASN A 44 -7.08 8.48 -5.81
N TYR A 45 -6.39 8.39 -6.95
CA TYR A 45 -5.06 8.96 -7.14
C TYR A 45 -5.09 10.44 -7.57
N THR A 46 -6.28 11.02 -7.71
CA THR A 46 -6.48 12.30 -8.38
C THR A 46 -6.20 13.52 -7.50
N ASN A 47 -6.09 13.38 -6.17
CA ASN A 47 -6.12 14.56 -5.30
C ASN A 47 -5.30 14.51 -3.99
N GLY A 48 -4.62 13.42 -3.68
CA GLY A 48 -3.72 13.35 -2.53
C GLY A 48 -2.29 13.28 -3.06
N ALA A 49 -1.39 14.11 -2.53
CA ALA A 49 0.04 14.10 -2.85
C ALA A 49 0.50 12.67 -3.18
N ALA A 50 1.01 12.46 -4.40
CA ALA A 50 1.58 11.20 -4.82
C ALA A 50 2.86 10.95 -4.02
N VAL A 51 2.71 10.55 -2.76
CA VAL A 51 3.84 10.27 -1.88
C VAL A 51 4.43 8.95 -2.36
N GLY A 52 5.40 9.06 -3.27
CA GLY A 52 6.33 7.99 -3.62
C GLY A 52 5.75 6.83 -4.43
N ILE A 53 4.68 7.02 -5.20
CA ILE A 53 4.09 5.96 -6.03
C ILE A 53 4.09 6.39 -7.51
N HIS A 54 4.89 5.70 -8.33
CA HIS A 54 4.84 5.86 -9.79
C HIS A 54 4.09 4.67 -10.39
N MET A 55 2.99 4.94 -11.10
CA MET A 55 2.21 3.91 -11.77
C MET A 55 2.39 3.98 -13.28
N GLU A 56 2.85 2.89 -13.85
CA GLU A 56 2.91 2.71 -15.30
C GLU A 56 1.74 1.84 -15.77
N PRO A 57 0.93 2.29 -16.74
CA PRO A 57 -0.16 1.50 -17.28
C PRO A 57 0.40 0.25 -17.99
N GLY A 58 -0.12 -0.92 -17.66
CA GLY A 58 0.36 -2.19 -18.22
C GLY A 58 -0.58 -3.37 -17.95
N PRO A 59 -0.34 -4.53 -18.57
CA PRO A 59 -1.14 -5.72 -18.35
C PRO A 59 -1.13 -6.11 -16.86
N ASN A 60 -2.29 -6.48 -16.30
CA ASN A 60 -2.53 -6.76 -14.87
C ASN A 60 -2.67 -5.55 -13.93
N GLY A 61 -3.01 -4.37 -14.47
CA GLY A 61 -3.30 -3.17 -13.65
C GLY A 61 -2.10 -2.24 -13.44
N GLY A 62 -0.98 -2.49 -14.12
CA GLY A 62 0.20 -1.65 -14.11
C GLY A 62 1.28 -2.04 -13.10
N ILE A 63 2.49 -1.52 -13.34
CA ILE A 63 3.62 -1.63 -12.42
C ILE A 63 3.55 -0.41 -11.50
N VAL A 64 3.71 -0.67 -10.21
CA VAL A 64 3.75 0.33 -9.16
C VAL A 64 5.16 0.37 -8.60
N LEU A 65 5.86 1.48 -8.82
CA LEU A 65 7.15 1.73 -8.22
C LEU A 65 6.91 2.47 -6.90
N LEU A 66 7.36 1.86 -5.82
CA LEU A 66 7.30 2.42 -4.48
C LEU A 66 8.67 3.01 -4.14
N ASP A 67 8.70 4.32 -3.95
CA ASP A 67 9.86 5.06 -3.47
C ASP A 67 10.05 4.85 -1.96
N ASP A 68 8.94 4.86 -1.22
CA ASP A 68 8.92 4.64 0.23
C ASP A 68 8.08 3.39 0.55
N THR A 69 8.76 2.30 0.91
CA THR A 69 8.14 0.99 1.17
C THR A 69 7.68 0.81 2.61
N LYS A 70 7.79 1.82 3.48
CA LYS A 70 7.48 1.67 4.91
C LYS A 70 6.05 1.20 5.17
N ILE A 71 5.08 1.70 4.40
CA ILE A 71 3.67 1.29 4.49
C ILE A 71 3.52 -0.19 4.09
N LEU A 72 4.20 -0.60 3.01
CA LEU A 72 4.19 -1.98 2.53
C LEU A 72 4.85 -2.93 3.54
N ASP A 73 5.98 -2.53 4.10
CA ASP A 73 6.74 -3.30 5.07
C ASP A 73 5.91 -3.50 6.34
N ARG A 74 5.30 -2.42 6.85
CA ARG A 74 4.47 -2.50 8.04
C ARG A 74 3.22 -3.35 7.85
N ALA A 75 2.61 -3.30 6.67
CA ALA A 75 1.52 -4.22 6.33
C ALA A 75 1.98 -5.69 6.35
N LYS A 76 3.16 -5.99 5.79
CA LYS A 76 3.72 -7.36 5.83
C LYS A 76 4.03 -7.81 7.24
N GLU A 77 4.50 -6.92 8.10
CA GLU A 77 4.72 -7.23 9.52
C GLU A 77 3.41 -7.59 10.21
N ILE A 78 2.35 -6.81 10.03
CA ILE A 78 1.04 -7.11 10.64
C ILE A 78 0.51 -8.48 10.16
N LEU A 79 0.65 -8.78 8.86
CA LEU A 79 0.29 -10.10 8.31
C LEU A 79 1.10 -11.23 8.95
N HIS A 80 2.39 -10.99 9.17
CA HIS A 80 3.27 -11.97 9.80
C HIS A 80 2.89 -12.18 11.28
N GLU A 81 2.64 -11.09 12.02
CA GLU A 81 2.21 -11.10 13.43
C GLU A 81 0.87 -11.82 13.64
N GLU A 82 -0.07 -11.75 12.68
CA GLU A 82 -1.35 -12.46 12.78
C GLU A 82 -1.21 -13.97 12.48
N THR A 83 -0.21 -14.37 11.71
CA THR A 83 -0.02 -15.77 11.27
C THR A 83 0.78 -16.61 12.28
N VAL A 84 1.43 -16.00 13.28
CA VAL A 84 2.27 -16.66 14.31
C VAL A 84 1.58 -16.79 15.66
#